data_AF-A0A660LEF5-F1
#
_entry.id   AF-A0A660LEF5-F1
#
_cell.length_a   1.000
_cell.length_b   1.000
_cell.length_c   1.000
_cell.angle_alpha   90.00
_cell.angle_beta   90.00
_cell.angle_gamma   90.00
#
_symmetry.space_group_name_H-M   'P 1'
#
loop_
_entity.id
_entity.type
_entity.pdbx_description
1 polymer ?
#
loop_
_entity_poly.entity_id
_entity_poly.type
_entity_poly.pdbx_seq_one_letter_code
_entity_poly.pdbx_strand_id
1 'polypeptide(L)'
;MSGRGTRARGPGVRSFEALRWLARLEVAGIEPLGMALGFGWRTTYSHVERLAAAGLLVRAFDPDGSVVAITAAGRRAVEADRGDIRSGATHGSGLRHARAASWVAALLTLRDREWISDHELRGLDDWQIPVVWAGNRGRHRPDLGVVMTAEARVAVEVELSHKSPRRLRAILAGYEEAIVSGRVAGGLIYVSNRSDVLEAVKRAADRAGVPQQHFRTRDLGKVQAEVRRLTGERGVATRGQAAEARSSTTARTSRNPERPDGVDAREVLR
;
A
#
# COMPACT_ATOMS: atom_id res chain seq x y z
N MET A 1 -5.97 15.46 44.87
CA MET A 1 -5.47 14.96 43.57
C MET A 1 -6.64 14.44 42.74
N SER A 2 -7.18 15.26 41.84
CA SER A 2 -8.31 14.86 40.97
C SER A 2 -7.76 14.16 39.71
N GLY A 3 -7.74 12.84 39.72
CA GLY A 3 -7.51 12.05 38.52
C GLY A 3 -8.67 12.21 37.54
N ARG A 4 -8.60 13.21 36.66
CA ARG A 4 -9.39 13.21 35.42
C ARG A 4 -8.85 12.06 34.56
N GLY A 5 -9.43 10.88 34.75
CA GLY A 5 -9.31 9.78 33.80
C GLY A 5 -9.97 10.21 32.50
N THR A 6 -9.21 10.87 31.63
CA THR A 6 -9.58 11.02 30.23
C THR A 6 -9.69 9.60 29.68
N ARG A 7 -10.92 9.09 29.49
CA ARG A 7 -11.15 7.85 28.75
C ARG A 7 -10.31 7.92 27.47
N ALA A 8 -9.47 6.92 27.26
CA ALA A 8 -8.66 6.84 26.04
C ALA A 8 -9.61 7.00 24.85
N ARG A 9 -9.39 8.03 24.02
CA ARG A 9 -10.22 8.23 22.83
C ARG A 9 -10.07 7.00 21.95
N GLY A 10 -11.18 6.32 21.66
CA GLY A 10 -11.20 5.17 20.75
C GLY A 10 -10.74 5.54 19.33
N PRO A 11 -10.56 4.54 18.44
CA PRO A 11 -10.20 4.77 17.04
C PRO A 11 -11.18 5.75 16.37
N GLY A 12 -10.65 6.81 15.74
CA GLY A 12 -11.45 7.74 14.92
C GLY A 12 -11.47 7.35 13.44
N VAL A 13 -12.13 8.14 12.60
CA VAL A 13 -12.26 7.89 11.15
C VAL A 13 -10.92 7.60 10.47
N ARG A 14 -9.90 8.44 10.73
CA ARG A 14 -8.54 8.27 10.19
C ARG A 14 -7.84 7.00 10.71
N SER A 15 -8.18 6.51 11.91
CA SER A 15 -7.71 5.18 12.36
C SER A 15 -8.34 4.06 11.54
N PHE A 16 -9.63 4.16 11.19
CA PHE A 16 -10.29 3.16 10.36
C PHE A 16 -9.83 3.20 8.89
N GLU A 17 -9.42 4.35 8.37
CA GLU A 17 -8.71 4.42 7.09
C GLU A 17 -7.39 3.62 7.13
N ALA A 18 -6.62 3.75 8.22
CA ALA A 18 -5.41 2.96 8.42
C ALA A 18 -5.70 1.46 8.47
N LEU A 19 -6.77 1.09 9.17
CA LEU A 19 -7.21 -0.29 9.29
C LEU A 19 -7.68 -0.86 7.95
N ARG A 20 -8.41 -0.09 7.13
CA ARG A 20 -8.81 -0.49 5.77
C ARG A 20 -7.62 -0.74 4.87
N TRP A 21 -6.63 0.17 4.87
CA TRP A 21 -5.41 -0.03 4.09
C TRP A 21 -4.63 -1.29 4.55
N LEU A 22 -4.50 -1.48 5.87
CA LEU A 22 -3.87 -2.66 6.45
C LEU A 22 -4.63 -3.96 6.12
N ALA A 23 -5.96 -3.93 6.11
CA ALA A 23 -6.79 -5.10 5.82
C ALA A 23 -6.51 -5.70 4.44
N ARG A 24 -6.05 -4.88 3.49
CA ARG A 24 -5.65 -5.35 2.16
C ARG A 24 -4.39 -6.23 2.25
N LEU A 25 -3.42 -5.90 3.09
CA LEU A 25 -2.13 -6.62 3.18
C LEU A 25 -2.08 -7.67 4.29
N GLU A 26 -3.02 -7.64 5.24
CA GLU A 26 -3.03 -8.40 6.50
C GLU A 26 -1.91 -8.02 7.48
N VAL A 27 -0.68 -7.81 6.99
CA VAL A 27 0.50 -7.40 7.76
C VAL A 27 1.23 -6.29 7.01
N ALA A 28 1.66 -5.24 7.72
CA ALA A 28 2.44 -4.15 7.14
C ALA A 28 3.43 -3.53 8.11
N GLY A 29 4.49 -2.89 7.59
CA GLY A 29 5.34 -2.02 8.40
C GLY A 29 4.57 -0.78 8.87
N ILE A 30 4.86 -0.32 10.10
CA ILE A 30 4.23 0.90 10.63
C ILE A 30 4.62 2.13 9.80
N GLU A 31 5.89 2.22 9.39
CA GLU A 31 6.40 3.33 8.57
C GLU A 31 5.72 3.42 7.20
N PRO A 32 5.71 2.36 6.34
CA PRO A 32 5.03 2.41 5.05
C PRO A 32 3.51 2.65 5.17
N LEU A 33 2.85 2.12 6.21
CA LEU A 33 1.44 2.42 6.50
C LEU A 33 1.22 3.92 6.72
N GLY A 34 2.04 4.53 7.57
CA GLY A 34 1.96 5.97 7.85
C GLY A 34 2.20 6.81 6.60
N MET A 35 3.21 6.47 5.81
CA MET A 35 3.56 7.18 4.59
C MET A 35 2.48 7.08 3.51
N ALA A 36 1.93 5.88 3.28
CA ALA A 36 0.86 5.66 2.32
C ALA A 36 -0.35 6.58 2.56
N LEU A 37 -0.65 6.86 3.83
CA LEU A 37 -1.82 7.64 4.26
C LEU A 37 -1.49 9.11 4.58
N GLY A 38 -0.23 9.52 4.38
CA GLY A 38 0.22 10.88 4.66
C GLY A 38 0.24 11.23 6.15
N PHE A 39 0.36 10.25 7.03
CA PHE A 39 0.46 10.45 8.47
C PHE A 39 1.90 10.75 8.88
N GLY A 40 2.08 11.78 9.73
CA GLY A 40 3.33 11.97 10.45
C GLY A 40 3.55 10.86 11.48
N TRP A 41 4.82 10.58 11.81
CA TRP A 41 5.18 9.43 12.66
C TRP A 41 4.39 9.36 13.97
N ARG A 42 4.29 10.46 14.73
CA ARG A 42 3.52 10.51 16.00
C ARG A 42 2.06 10.13 15.79
N THR A 43 1.46 10.66 14.73
CA THR A 43 0.06 10.40 14.38
C THR A 43 -0.13 8.94 14.01
N THR A 44 0.76 8.36 13.22
CA THR A 44 0.74 6.93 12.86
C THR A 44 0.78 6.05 14.11
N TYR A 45 1.76 6.26 15.00
CA TYR A 45 1.85 5.49 16.25
C TYR A 45 0.60 5.66 17.10
N SER A 46 0.07 6.87 17.22
CA SER A 46 -1.18 7.14 17.95
C SER A 46 -2.39 6.42 17.34
N HIS A 47 -2.51 6.32 16.01
CA HIS A 47 -3.54 5.51 15.36
C HIS A 47 -3.36 4.02 15.68
N VAL A 48 -2.11 3.52 15.59
CA VAL A 48 -1.79 2.12 15.91
C VAL A 48 -2.11 1.81 17.37
N GLU A 49 -1.79 2.69 18.32
CA GLU A 49 -2.10 2.49 19.75
C GLU A 49 -3.60 2.36 19.99
N ARG A 50 -4.40 3.27 19.41
CA ARG A 50 -5.86 3.22 19.55
C ARG A 50 -6.45 1.94 18.95
N LEU A 51 -5.97 1.53 17.77
CA LEU A 51 -6.43 0.32 17.10
C LEU A 51 -6.02 -0.95 17.88
N ALA A 52 -4.80 -0.98 18.43
CA ALA A 52 -4.33 -2.08 19.28
C ALA A 52 -5.12 -2.18 20.58
N ALA A 53 -5.37 -1.04 21.26
CA ALA A 53 -6.17 -0.98 22.47
C ALA A 53 -7.62 -1.41 22.25
N ALA A 54 -8.15 -1.23 21.03
CA ALA A 54 -9.45 -1.72 20.62
C ALA A 54 -9.45 -3.19 20.13
N GLY A 55 -8.30 -3.88 20.18
CA GLY A 55 -8.18 -5.28 19.73
C GLY A 55 -8.28 -5.48 18.21
N LEU A 56 -8.15 -4.41 17.41
CA LEU A 56 -8.33 -4.44 15.95
C LEU A 56 -7.04 -4.79 15.18
N LEU A 57 -5.89 -4.65 15.84
CA LEU A 57 -4.59 -5.09 15.32
C LEU A 57 -3.69 -5.56 16.46
N VAL A 58 -2.62 -6.26 16.12
CA VAL A 58 -1.52 -6.59 17.03
C VAL A 58 -0.21 -6.01 16.50
N ARG A 59 0.68 -5.63 17.40
CA ARG A 59 2.03 -5.18 17.06
C ARG A 59 2.98 -6.38 17.07
N ALA A 60 3.91 -6.40 16.14
CA ALA A 60 5.06 -7.30 16.16
C ALA A 60 6.31 -6.55 15.70
N PHE A 61 7.46 -7.20 15.82
CA PHE A 61 8.74 -6.62 15.47
C PHE A 61 9.55 -7.64 14.65
N ASP A 62 10.27 -7.15 13.66
CA ASP A 62 11.34 -7.87 12.98
C ASP A 62 12.66 -7.09 13.14
N PRO A 63 13.83 -7.70 12.85
CA PRO A 63 15.13 -7.05 13.06
C PRO A 63 15.31 -5.71 12.34
N ASP A 64 14.61 -5.46 11.23
CA ASP A 64 14.70 -4.19 10.51
C ASP A 64 13.48 -3.26 10.72
N GLY A 65 12.52 -3.59 11.60
CA GLY A 65 11.51 -2.62 12.03
C GLY A 65 10.22 -3.16 12.67
N SER A 66 9.33 -2.22 13.01
CA SER A 66 8.02 -2.50 13.60
C SER A 66 6.96 -2.79 12.53
N VAL A 67 6.15 -3.80 12.80
CA VAL A 67 5.03 -4.22 11.93
C VAL A 67 3.73 -4.30 12.74
N VAL A 68 2.62 -4.26 12.02
CA VAL A 68 1.28 -4.48 12.57
C VAL A 68 0.58 -5.55 11.75
N ALA A 69 -0.16 -6.43 12.42
CA ALA A 69 -1.01 -7.43 11.80
C ALA A 69 -2.47 -7.20 12.18
N ILE A 70 -3.38 -7.26 11.21
CA ILE A 70 -4.81 -7.09 11.46
C ILE A 70 -5.38 -8.32 12.17
N THR A 71 -6.25 -8.10 13.17
CA THR A 71 -6.96 -9.20 13.84
C THR A 71 -8.23 -9.56 13.07
N ALA A 72 -8.86 -10.69 13.41
CA ALA A 72 -10.18 -11.02 12.88
C ALA A 72 -11.24 -9.96 13.23
N ALA A 73 -11.17 -9.40 14.45
CA ALA A 73 -12.03 -8.27 14.85
C ALA A 73 -11.75 -7.02 14.00
N GLY A 74 -10.47 -6.73 13.70
CA GLY A 74 -10.08 -5.66 12.80
C GLY A 74 -10.69 -5.79 11.41
N ARG A 75 -10.60 -6.98 10.80
CA ARG A 75 -11.21 -7.24 9.48
C ARG A 75 -12.72 -7.04 9.47
N ARG A 76 -13.42 -7.59 10.47
CA ARG A 76 -14.88 -7.39 10.61
C ARG A 76 -15.24 -5.91 10.76
N ALA A 77 -14.46 -5.16 11.53
CA ALA A 77 -14.70 -3.74 11.77
C ALA A 77 -14.55 -2.85 10.51
N VAL A 78 -13.96 -3.38 9.43
CA VAL A 78 -13.86 -2.70 8.13
C VAL A 78 -14.49 -3.48 6.99
N GLU A 79 -15.37 -4.44 7.32
CA GLU A 79 -16.11 -5.26 6.33
C GLU A 79 -15.19 -6.00 5.34
N ALA A 80 -13.97 -6.36 5.79
CA ALA A 80 -12.97 -7.08 5.01
C ALA A 80 -12.94 -8.59 5.32
N ASP A 81 -13.91 -9.10 6.08
CA ASP A 81 -13.99 -10.52 6.42
C ASP A 81 -14.67 -11.30 5.28
N ARG A 82 -13.88 -12.06 4.51
CA ARG A 82 -14.36 -12.85 3.36
C ARG A 82 -14.45 -14.36 3.65
N GLY A 83 -14.47 -14.75 4.91
CA GLY A 83 -14.82 -16.13 5.33
C GLY A 83 -13.73 -17.18 5.19
N ASP A 84 -12.52 -16.85 4.71
CA ASP A 84 -11.44 -17.83 4.57
C ASP A 84 -10.07 -17.22 4.87
N ILE A 85 -9.59 -17.32 6.12
CA ILE A 85 -8.29 -16.75 6.49
C ILE A 85 -7.55 -17.64 7.50
N ARG A 86 -6.59 -18.41 6.98
CA ARG A 86 -5.38 -18.74 7.75
C ARG A 86 -4.68 -17.43 8.10
N SER A 87 -4.40 -17.23 9.38
CA SER A 87 -3.59 -16.12 9.89
C SER A 87 -2.37 -15.91 8.97
N GLY A 88 -2.27 -14.73 8.34
CA GLY A 88 -1.05 -14.32 7.64
C GLY A 88 0.15 -14.47 8.57
N ALA A 89 1.35 -14.68 8.00
CA ALA A 89 2.55 -15.02 8.77
C ALA A 89 2.76 -14.05 9.95
N THR A 90 2.55 -14.54 11.17
CA THR A 90 2.65 -13.73 12.40
C THR A 90 4.07 -13.65 12.95
N HIS A 91 5.03 -14.38 12.35
CA HIS A 91 6.38 -14.53 12.87
C HIS A 91 7.43 -14.71 11.76
N GLY A 92 8.69 -14.38 12.08
CA GLY A 92 9.87 -14.76 11.29
C GLY A 92 9.99 -14.10 9.91
N SER A 93 10.43 -14.86 8.92
CA SER A 93 10.66 -14.39 7.54
C SER A 93 9.41 -13.81 6.88
N GLY A 94 8.23 -14.26 7.29
CA GLY A 94 6.96 -13.73 6.79
C GLY A 94 6.70 -12.28 7.20
N LEU A 95 7.14 -11.83 8.38
CA LEU A 95 7.01 -10.42 8.79
C LEU A 95 7.90 -9.51 7.96
N ARG A 96 9.15 -9.94 7.72
CA ARG A 96 10.11 -9.19 6.90
C ARG A 96 9.63 -9.05 5.46
N HIS A 97 9.08 -10.13 4.89
CA HIS A 97 8.48 -10.13 3.56
C HIS A 97 7.26 -9.21 3.48
N ALA A 98 6.32 -9.35 4.42
CA ALA A 98 5.14 -8.50 4.48
C ALA A 98 5.50 -7.00 4.62
N ARG A 99 6.51 -6.67 5.43
CA ARG A 99 7.02 -5.30 5.54
C ARG A 99 7.59 -4.81 4.21
N ALA A 100 8.38 -5.61 3.52
CA ALA A 100 8.91 -5.24 2.20
C ALA A 100 7.78 -5.05 1.16
N ALA A 101 6.79 -5.93 1.11
CA ALA A 101 5.61 -5.78 0.26
C ALA A 101 4.81 -4.51 0.60
N SER A 102 4.68 -4.18 1.88
CA SER A 102 3.98 -2.95 2.30
C SER A 102 4.64 -1.66 1.82
N TRP A 103 5.96 -1.64 1.59
CA TRP A 103 6.64 -0.50 0.96
C TRP A 103 6.28 -0.33 -0.51
N VAL A 104 6.15 -1.44 -1.24
CA VAL A 104 5.71 -1.40 -2.63
C VAL A 104 4.25 -0.95 -2.71
N ALA A 105 3.38 -1.47 -1.85
CA ALA A 105 1.98 -1.02 -1.74
C ALA A 105 1.87 0.47 -1.36
N ALA A 106 2.73 0.96 -0.47
CA ALA A 106 2.79 2.38 -0.12
C ALA A 106 3.19 3.25 -1.33
N LEU A 107 4.18 2.82 -2.12
CA LEU A 107 4.57 3.51 -3.35
C LEU A 107 3.42 3.57 -4.36
N LEU A 108 2.71 2.45 -4.56
CA LEU A 108 1.56 2.37 -5.47
C LEU A 108 0.42 3.28 -5.00
N THR A 109 0.16 3.30 -3.68
CA THR A 109 -0.83 4.18 -3.06
C THR A 109 -0.47 5.66 -3.25
N LEU A 110 0.79 6.04 -3.06
CA LEU A 110 1.26 7.42 -3.24
C LEU A 110 1.30 7.88 -4.70
N ARG A 111 1.30 6.94 -5.65
CA ARG A 111 1.23 7.21 -7.09
C ARG A 111 -0.20 7.08 -7.62
N ASP A 112 -1.18 6.93 -6.75
CA ASP A 112 -2.59 6.73 -7.07
C ASP A 112 -2.78 5.62 -8.12
N ARG A 113 -2.00 4.55 -8.00
CA ARG A 113 -2.09 3.36 -8.86
C ARG A 113 -3.00 2.34 -8.22
N GLU A 114 -3.94 1.83 -8.99
CA GLU A 114 -4.74 0.69 -8.57
C GLU A 114 -3.85 -0.55 -8.45
N TRP A 115 -3.90 -1.18 -7.28
CA TRP A 115 -3.13 -2.36 -6.96
C TRP A 115 -4.04 -3.39 -6.29
N ILE A 116 -3.62 -4.66 -6.29
CA ILE A 116 -4.34 -5.79 -5.71
C ILE A 116 -3.35 -6.53 -4.80
N SER A 117 -3.74 -6.84 -3.57
CA SER A 117 -2.88 -7.55 -2.61
C SER A 117 -2.84 -9.07 -2.81
N ASP A 118 -1.83 -9.77 -2.28
CA ASP A 118 -1.84 -11.26 -2.21
C ASP A 118 -3.17 -11.82 -1.68
N HIS A 119 -3.72 -11.19 -0.63
CA HIS A 119 -4.98 -11.57 -0.04
C HIS A 119 -6.15 -11.41 -1.04
N GLU A 120 -6.26 -10.25 -1.69
CA GLU A 120 -7.31 -9.97 -2.68
C GLU A 120 -7.18 -10.88 -3.92
N LEU A 121 -5.93 -11.21 -4.31
CA LEU A 121 -5.63 -12.15 -5.39
C LEU A 121 -6.06 -13.60 -5.07
N ARG A 122 -6.45 -13.95 -3.81
CA ARG A 122 -6.93 -15.31 -3.45
C ARG A 122 -8.20 -15.72 -4.19
N GLY A 123 -9.07 -14.76 -4.47
CA GLY A 123 -10.29 -15.01 -5.22
C GLY A 123 -10.17 -14.78 -6.72
N LEU A 124 -8.98 -14.49 -7.26
CA LEU A 124 -8.80 -14.08 -8.66
C LEU A 124 -7.94 -15.08 -9.42
N ASP A 125 -8.59 -16.07 -10.04
CA ASP A 125 -7.92 -17.12 -10.81
C ASP A 125 -7.10 -16.57 -11.99
N ASP A 126 -7.53 -15.45 -12.57
CA ASP A 126 -6.83 -14.77 -13.67
C ASP A 126 -5.47 -14.17 -13.27
N TRP A 127 -5.11 -14.17 -12.00
CA TRP A 127 -3.77 -13.78 -11.53
C TRP A 127 -2.89 -14.97 -11.17
N GLN A 128 -3.42 -16.19 -11.29
CA GLN A 128 -2.66 -17.39 -11.01
C GLN A 128 -1.83 -17.78 -12.23
N ILE A 129 -0.55 -18.00 -11.96
CA ILE A 129 0.46 -18.34 -12.94
C ILE A 129 0.72 -19.84 -12.85
N PRO A 130 0.59 -20.60 -13.95
CA PRO A 130 0.90 -22.02 -13.92
C PRO A 130 2.39 -22.20 -13.64
N VAL A 131 2.72 -23.10 -12.71
CA VAL A 131 4.12 -23.45 -12.43
C VAL A 131 4.26 -24.95 -12.55
N VAL A 132 5.08 -25.39 -13.51
CA VAL A 132 5.31 -26.82 -13.76
C VAL A 132 6.72 -27.19 -13.32
N TRP A 133 6.84 -28.21 -12.46
CA TRP A 133 8.12 -28.84 -12.16
C TRP A 133 7.97 -30.35 -12.13
N ALA A 134 8.88 -31.08 -12.81
CA ALA A 134 9.04 -32.55 -12.81
C ALA A 134 7.91 -33.36 -12.12
N GLY A 135 6.78 -33.54 -12.82
CA GLY A 135 5.64 -34.36 -12.37
C GLY A 135 4.54 -33.63 -11.59
N ASN A 136 4.77 -32.41 -11.11
CA ASN A 136 3.81 -31.61 -10.36
C ASN A 136 3.43 -30.32 -11.10
N ARG A 137 2.13 -30.05 -11.13
CA ARG A 137 1.57 -28.76 -11.54
C ARG A 137 1.15 -27.99 -10.28
N GLY A 138 1.77 -26.85 -10.08
CA GLY A 138 1.40 -25.89 -9.05
C GLY A 138 0.83 -24.62 -9.66
N ARG A 139 0.36 -23.74 -8.80
CA ARG A 139 0.00 -22.38 -9.15
C ARG A 139 0.83 -21.42 -8.30
N HIS A 140 1.30 -20.37 -8.94
CA HIS A 140 2.00 -19.27 -8.31
C HIS A 140 1.19 -18.00 -8.45
N ARG A 141 1.47 -17.03 -7.60
CA ARG A 141 0.77 -15.77 -7.57
C ARG A 141 1.72 -14.67 -7.16
N PRO A 142 1.59 -13.47 -7.74
CA PRO A 142 2.38 -12.34 -7.30
C PRO A 142 2.02 -11.90 -5.88
N ASP A 143 2.99 -11.26 -5.22
CA ASP A 143 2.76 -10.63 -3.92
C ASP A 143 1.79 -9.44 -4.04
N LEU A 144 1.87 -8.72 -5.17
CA LEU A 144 0.95 -7.64 -5.54
C LEU A 144 0.66 -7.66 -7.04
N GLY A 145 -0.58 -7.35 -7.42
CA GLY A 145 -0.96 -7.00 -8.79
C GLY A 145 -1.05 -5.48 -8.95
N VAL A 146 -0.75 -4.96 -10.12
CA VAL A 146 -1.02 -3.55 -10.49
C VAL A 146 -1.90 -3.54 -11.73
N VAL A 147 -2.99 -2.78 -11.68
CA VAL A 147 -3.89 -2.56 -12.81
C VAL A 147 -3.47 -1.26 -13.48
N MET A 148 -2.91 -1.35 -14.68
CA MET A 148 -2.51 -0.16 -15.46
C MET A 148 -3.66 0.32 -16.32
N THR A 149 -4.32 -0.61 -17.00
CA THR A 149 -5.57 -0.45 -17.75
C THR A 149 -6.40 -1.73 -17.60
N ALA A 150 -7.60 -1.78 -18.20
CA ALA A 150 -8.41 -3.00 -18.23
C ALA A 150 -7.66 -4.21 -18.85
N GLU A 151 -6.76 -3.92 -19.80
CA GLU A 151 -6.03 -4.91 -20.61
C GLU A 151 -4.57 -5.09 -20.16
N ALA A 152 -4.00 -4.12 -19.44
CA ALA A 152 -2.61 -4.15 -19.01
C ALA A 152 -2.50 -4.33 -17.48
N ARG A 153 -2.02 -5.50 -17.09
CA ARG A 153 -1.76 -5.88 -15.68
C ARG A 153 -0.27 -6.14 -15.47
N VAL A 154 0.26 -5.72 -14.32
CA VAL A 154 1.66 -5.97 -13.93
C VAL A 154 1.69 -6.82 -12.69
N ALA A 155 2.47 -7.90 -12.71
CA ALA A 155 2.78 -8.70 -11.54
C ALA A 155 3.98 -8.11 -10.78
N VAL A 156 3.90 -8.06 -9.46
CA VAL A 156 5.00 -7.62 -8.60
C VAL A 156 5.37 -8.71 -7.61
N GLU A 157 6.65 -9.07 -7.63
CA GLU A 157 7.27 -10.04 -6.74
C GLU A 157 8.23 -9.32 -5.80
N VAL A 158 8.14 -9.62 -4.51
CA VAL A 158 9.09 -9.18 -3.50
C VAL A 158 9.93 -10.39 -3.12
N GLU A 159 11.24 -10.35 -3.30
CA GLU A 159 12.11 -11.49 -3.01
C GLU A 159 13.21 -11.07 -2.06
N LEU A 160 13.23 -11.62 -0.84
CA LEU A 160 14.23 -11.30 0.18
C LEU A 160 15.27 -12.40 0.38
N SER A 161 15.14 -13.51 -0.35
CA SER A 161 15.98 -14.70 -0.23
C SER A 161 16.20 -15.38 -1.59
N HIS A 162 17.15 -16.31 -1.67
CA HIS A 162 17.29 -17.10 -2.88
C HIS A 162 16.21 -18.17 -2.95
N LYS A 163 15.36 -18.11 -3.97
CA LYS A 163 14.58 -19.27 -4.41
C LYS A 163 15.53 -20.29 -5.03
N SER A 164 15.22 -21.58 -4.90
CA SER A 164 16.00 -22.61 -5.59
C SER A 164 15.99 -22.35 -7.10
N PRO A 165 17.11 -22.54 -7.83
CA PRO A 165 17.17 -22.23 -9.25
C PRO A 165 16.08 -22.93 -10.08
N ARG A 166 15.73 -24.17 -9.69
CA ARG A 166 14.64 -24.92 -10.33
C ARG A 166 13.28 -24.25 -10.11
N ARG A 167 12.96 -23.84 -8.87
CA ARG A 167 11.69 -23.18 -8.56
C ARG A 167 11.58 -21.82 -9.24
N LEU A 168 12.66 -21.04 -9.22
CA LEU A 168 12.71 -19.72 -9.84
C LEU A 168 12.48 -19.80 -11.36
N ARG A 169 13.14 -20.73 -12.06
CA ARG A 169 12.92 -20.95 -13.50
C ARG A 169 11.48 -21.34 -13.82
N ALA A 170 10.87 -22.22 -13.02
CA ALA A 170 9.49 -22.64 -13.25
C ALA A 170 8.51 -21.47 -13.07
N ILE A 171 8.71 -20.62 -12.05
CA ILE A 171 7.89 -19.42 -11.84
C ILE A 171 8.05 -18.45 -13.01
N LEU A 172 9.28 -18.20 -13.45
CA LEU A 172 9.55 -17.26 -14.54
C LEU A 172 9.07 -17.76 -15.90
N ALA A 173 9.12 -19.06 -16.17
CA ALA A 173 8.50 -19.65 -17.36
C ALA A 173 6.97 -19.47 -17.35
N GLY A 174 6.33 -19.64 -16.20
CA GLY A 174 4.90 -19.33 -16.08
C GLY A 174 4.58 -17.86 -16.31
N TYR A 175 5.45 -16.94 -15.84
CA TYR A 175 5.29 -15.51 -16.11
C TYR A 175 5.52 -15.15 -17.58
N GLU A 176 6.47 -15.79 -18.25
CA GLU A 176 6.67 -15.63 -19.69
C GLU A 176 5.36 -15.98 -20.43
N GLU A 177 4.79 -17.16 -20.16
CA GLU A 177 3.52 -17.59 -20.76
C GLU A 177 2.38 -16.60 -20.45
N ALA A 178 2.30 -16.11 -19.21
CA ALA A 178 1.27 -15.16 -18.80
C ALA A 178 1.44 -13.76 -19.42
N ILE A 179 2.67 -13.35 -19.73
CA ILE A 179 2.95 -12.11 -20.48
C ILE A 179 2.54 -12.29 -21.94
N VAL A 180 2.98 -13.38 -22.59
CA VAL A 180 2.71 -13.66 -24.00
C VAL A 180 1.21 -13.85 -24.28
N SER A 181 0.50 -14.53 -23.37
CA SER A 181 -0.96 -14.70 -23.46
C SER A 181 -1.77 -13.45 -23.09
N GLY A 182 -1.10 -12.37 -22.66
CA GLY A 182 -1.74 -11.10 -22.31
C GLY A 182 -2.31 -11.02 -20.89
N ARG A 183 -2.31 -12.12 -20.11
CA ARG A 183 -2.84 -12.15 -18.73
C ARG A 183 -2.17 -11.12 -17.82
N VAL A 184 -0.86 -10.91 -17.99
CA VAL A 184 -0.08 -9.85 -17.35
C VAL A 184 0.71 -9.06 -18.40
N ALA A 185 0.02 -8.59 -19.45
CA ALA A 185 0.62 -7.85 -20.57
C ALA A 185 1.43 -6.60 -20.15
N GLY A 186 1.15 -6.02 -18.97
CA GLY A 186 1.94 -4.92 -18.43
C GLY A 186 3.33 -5.35 -17.94
N GLY A 187 3.51 -6.63 -17.63
CA GLY A 187 4.81 -7.23 -17.33
C GLY A 187 5.00 -7.71 -15.89
N LEU A 188 6.26 -7.85 -15.50
CA LEU A 188 6.72 -8.41 -14.24
C LEU A 188 7.79 -7.53 -13.61
N ILE A 189 7.59 -7.15 -12.35
CA ILE A 189 8.55 -6.37 -11.55
C ILE A 189 9.01 -7.20 -10.37
N TYR A 190 10.31 -7.46 -10.27
CA TYR A 190 10.91 -8.00 -9.05
C TYR A 190 11.49 -6.89 -8.18
N VAL A 191 11.24 -6.96 -6.88
CA VAL A 191 11.75 -6.03 -5.87
C VAL A 191 12.55 -6.79 -4.82
N SER A 192 13.74 -6.32 -4.49
CA SER A 192 14.57 -6.93 -3.44
C SER A 192 15.49 -5.91 -2.81
N ASN A 193 15.89 -6.12 -1.55
CA ASN A 193 17.01 -5.40 -0.93
C ASN A 193 18.37 -6.08 -1.14
N ARG A 194 18.41 -7.12 -1.98
CA ARG A 194 19.59 -7.94 -2.23
C ARG A 194 19.94 -7.91 -3.72
N SER A 195 21.06 -7.27 -4.05
CA SER A 195 21.53 -7.19 -5.43
C SER A 195 21.82 -8.57 -6.03
N ASP A 196 22.41 -9.48 -5.25
CA ASP A 196 22.71 -10.84 -5.67
C ASP A 196 21.45 -11.65 -6.04
N VAL A 197 20.34 -11.43 -5.32
CA VAL A 197 19.02 -11.99 -5.64
C VAL A 197 18.49 -11.40 -6.94
N LEU A 198 18.52 -10.07 -7.12
CA LEU A 198 18.06 -9.45 -8.37
C LEU A 198 18.85 -9.93 -9.59
N GLU A 199 20.17 -10.06 -9.46
CA GLU A 199 21.01 -10.58 -10.54
C GLU A 199 20.71 -12.06 -10.85
N ALA A 200 20.42 -12.87 -9.84
CA ALA A 200 19.98 -14.25 -10.05
C ALA A 200 18.62 -14.31 -10.77
N VAL A 201 17.67 -13.45 -10.41
CA VAL A 201 16.37 -13.34 -11.07
C VAL A 201 16.53 -12.90 -12.53
N LYS A 202 17.34 -11.86 -12.82
CA LYS A 202 17.60 -11.41 -14.20
C LYS A 202 18.11 -12.56 -15.07
N ARG A 203 19.19 -13.23 -14.63
CA ARG A 203 19.74 -14.39 -15.36
C ARG A 203 18.72 -15.51 -15.55
N ALA A 204 17.84 -15.74 -14.57
CA ALA A 204 16.81 -16.75 -14.68
C ALA A 204 15.68 -16.32 -15.63
N ALA A 205 15.36 -15.03 -15.68
CA ALA A 205 14.35 -14.46 -16.57
C ALA A 205 14.81 -14.54 -18.02
N ASP A 206 16.08 -14.20 -18.28
CA ASP A 206 16.71 -14.33 -19.60
C ASP A 206 16.63 -15.78 -20.11
N ARG A 207 16.96 -16.74 -19.24
CA ARG A 207 16.91 -18.18 -19.56
C ARG A 207 15.50 -18.71 -19.74
N ALA A 208 14.51 -18.10 -19.09
CA ALA A 208 13.11 -18.47 -19.23
C ALA A 208 12.45 -17.80 -20.44
N GLY A 209 13.13 -16.89 -21.14
CA GLY A 209 12.59 -16.20 -22.30
C GLY A 209 11.66 -15.03 -21.95
N VAL A 210 11.66 -14.55 -20.71
CA VAL A 210 10.79 -13.43 -20.29
C VAL A 210 11.13 -12.19 -21.15
N PRO A 211 10.16 -11.58 -21.85
CA PRO A 211 10.45 -10.45 -22.73
C PRO A 211 11.05 -9.26 -21.97
N GLN A 212 12.23 -8.78 -22.41
CA GLN A 212 12.99 -7.73 -21.72
C GLN A 212 12.21 -6.43 -21.56
N GLN A 213 11.35 -6.08 -22.52
CA GLN A 213 10.52 -4.88 -22.43
C GLN A 213 9.45 -4.97 -21.33
N HIS A 214 9.06 -6.18 -20.93
CA HIS A 214 8.05 -6.45 -19.90
C HIS A 214 8.67 -6.89 -18.56
N PHE A 215 10.00 -6.97 -18.44
CA PHE A 215 10.67 -7.38 -17.21
C PHE A 215 11.47 -6.24 -16.59
N ARG A 216 11.28 -6.00 -15.29
CA ARG A 216 12.02 -4.97 -14.54
C ARG A 216 12.42 -5.49 -13.17
N THR A 217 13.52 -4.96 -12.66
CA THR A 217 13.95 -5.15 -11.26
C THR A 217 14.05 -3.80 -10.55
N ARG A 218 13.69 -3.75 -9.27
CA ARG A 218 13.89 -2.57 -8.42
C ARG A 218 14.57 -2.94 -7.11
N ASP A 219 15.51 -2.09 -6.71
CA ASP A 219 16.07 -2.13 -5.36
C ASP A 219 15.03 -1.62 -4.34
N LEU A 220 14.82 -2.37 -3.26
CA LEU A 220 13.85 -2.03 -2.21
C LEU A 220 14.25 -0.75 -1.48
N GLY A 221 15.55 -0.50 -1.27
CA GLY A 221 16.03 0.75 -0.68
C GLY A 221 15.64 1.97 -1.52
N LYS A 222 15.74 1.86 -2.85
CA LYS A 222 15.25 2.90 -3.78
C LYS A 222 13.74 3.08 -3.72
N VAL A 223 12.96 2.00 -3.57
CA VAL A 223 11.50 2.09 -3.35
C VAL A 223 11.19 2.85 -2.07
N GLN A 224 11.87 2.52 -0.96
CA GLN A 224 11.69 3.20 0.33
C GLN A 224 12.05 4.69 0.27
N ALA A 225 13.18 5.03 -0.35
CA ALA A 225 13.61 6.41 -0.53
C ALA A 225 12.59 7.21 -1.37
N GLU A 226 12.02 6.58 -2.40
CA GLU A 226 11.00 7.21 -3.23
C GLU A 226 9.69 7.47 -2.47
N VAL A 227 9.22 6.50 -1.68
CA VAL A 227 8.04 6.68 -0.82
C VAL A 227 8.25 7.84 0.15
N ARG A 228 9.42 7.91 0.80
CA ARG A 228 9.78 9.01 1.70
C ARG A 228 9.74 10.37 0.99
N ARG A 229 10.34 10.45 -0.21
CA ARG A 229 10.34 11.67 -1.03
C ARG A 229 8.93 12.12 -1.39
N LEU A 230 8.10 11.23 -1.95
CA LEU A 230 6.73 11.52 -2.36
C LEU A 230 5.85 11.97 -1.18
N THR A 231 6.04 11.35 -0.01
CA THR A 231 5.34 11.75 1.22
C THR A 231 5.73 13.16 1.65
N GLY A 232 7.03 13.49 1.57
CA GLY A 232 7.54 14.84 1.85
C GLY A 232 6.93 15.90 0.92
N GLU A 233 6.88 15.61 -0.39
CA GLU A 233 6.30 16.49 -1.41
C GLU A 233 4.80 16.75 -1.17
N ARG A 234 4.01 15.70 -0.92
CA ARG A 234 2.58 15.83 -0.56
C ARG A 234 2.38 16.67 0.71
N GLY A 235 3.24 16.49 1.72
CA GLY A 235 3.19 17.23 2.97
C GLY A 235 3.56 18.72 2.85
N VAL A 236 4.40 19.08 1.86
CA VAL A 236 4.69 20.49 1.53
C VAL A 236 3.51 21.10 0.77
N ALA A 237 3.00 20.43 -0.26
CA ALA A 237 1.88 20.92 -1.05
C ALA A 237 0.63 21.19 -0.20
N THR A 238 0.29 20.26 0.70
CA THR A 238 -0.87 20.41 1.62
C THR A 238 -0.72 21.62 2.55
N ARG A 239 0.50 21.90 3.03
CA ARG A 239 0.76 23.06 3.90
C ARG A 239 0.70 24.38 3.13
N GLY A 240 1.20 24.40 1.89
CA GLY A 240 1.09 25.57 0.99
C GLY A 240 -0.37 25.94 0.74
N GLN A 241 -1.18 24.97 0.31
CA GLN A 241 -2.62 25.18 0.08
C GLN A 241 -3.35 25.66 1.34
N ALA A 242 -3.04 25.09 2.51
CA ALA A 242 -3.63 25.51 3.77
C ALA A 242 -3.23 26.94 4.18
N ALA A 243 -2.00 27.38 3.87
CA ALA A 243 -1.56 28.74 4.11
C ALA A 243 -2.25 29.74 3.17
N GLU A 244 -2.35 29.41 1.87
CA GLU A 244 -3.05 30.22 0.87
C GLU A 244 -4.55 30.39 1.20
N ALA A 245 -5.21 29.32 1.63
CA ALA A 245 -6.62 29.36 2.04
C ALA A 245 -6.85 30.27 3.28
N ARG A 246 -5.93 30.24 4.25
CA ARG A 246 -5.98 31.14 5.42
C ARG A 246 -5.76 32.59 5.02
N SER A 247 -4.78 32.87 4.16
CA SER A 247 -4.51 34.23 3.66
C SER A 247 -5.69 34.79 2.86
N SER A 248 -6.34 33.97 2.05
CA SER A 248 -7.53 34.36 1.27
C SER A 248 -8.75 34.63 2.15
N THR A 249 -8.91 33.88 3.25
CA THR A 249 -10.00 34.11 4.23
C THR A 249 -9.78 35.42 5.01
N THR A 250 -8.54 35.71 5.41
CA THR A 250 -8.20 36.97 6.08
C THR A 250 -8.39 38.19 5.17
N ALA A 251 -7.98 38.10 3.90
CA ALA A 251 -8.15 39.19 2.91
C ALA A 251 -9.62 39.46 2.52
N ARG A 252 -10.50 38.46 2.63
CA ARG A 252 -11.94 38.64 2.39
C ARG A 252 -12.66 39.29 3.58
N THR A 253 -12.11 39.15 4.78
CA THR A 253 -12.66 39.75 6.01
C THR A 253 -12.23 41.20 6.20
N SER A 254 -11.16 41.65 5.52
CA SER A 254 -10.70 43.05 5.55
C SER A 254 -11.32 43.96 4.48
N ARG A 255 -12.15 43.43 3.56
CA ARG A 255 -13.02 44.27 2.72
C ARG A 255 -14.23 44.68 3.55
N ASN A 256 -14.12 45.85 4.15
CA ASN A 256 -15.22 46.59 4.75
C ASN A 256 -16.39 46.61 3.73
N PRO A 257 -17.60 46.14 4.06
CA PRO A 257 -18.73 46.34 3.17
C PRO A 257 -18.95 47.85 3.08
N GLU A 258 -18.66 48.43 1.91
CA GLU A 258 -19.14 49.76 1.59
C GLU A 258 -20.64 49.75 1.91
N ARG A 259 -21.03 50.63 2.83
CA ARG A 259 -22.44 50.86 3.14
C ARG A 259 -23.11 51.21 1.82
N PRO A 260 -24.16 50.51 1.38
CA PRO A 260 -24.94 50.97 0.26
C PRO A 260 -25.52 52.33 0.66
N ASP A 261 -25.08 53.38 -0.03
CA ASP A 261 -25.71 54.68 0.03
C ASP A 261 -27.20 54.52 -0.34
N GLY A 262 -28.02 55.26 0.40
CA GLY A 262 -29.45 55.02 0.54
C GLY A 262 -30.18 54.88 -0.79
N VAL A 263 -30.94 53.78 -0.90
CA VAL A 263 -32.06 53.70 -1.83
C VAL A 263 -33.32 54.07 -1.06
N ASP A 264 -33.92 55.16 -1.52
CA ASP A 264 -35.13 55.79 -1.03
C ASP A 264 -36.33 54.83 -1.09
N ALA A 265 -37.13 54.82 -0.02
CA ALA A 265 -38.19 53.84 0.25
C ALA A 265 -39.55 54.23 -0.35
N ARG A 266 -39.60 54.86 -1.52
CA ARG A 266 -40.85 55.28 -2.15
C ARG A 266 -40.82 55.22 -3.68
N GLU A 267 -41.10 54.03 -4.24
CA GLU A 267 -41.55 53.74 -5.62
C GLU A 267 -41.17 52.26 -5.91
N VAL A 268 -41.96 51.32 -6.44
CA VAL A 268 -43.17 51.30 -7.25
C VAL A 268 -43.88 49.96 -6.99
N LEU A 269 -45.16 50.01 -6.64
CA LEU A 269 -46.14 48.96 -6.98
C LEU A 269 -46.46 49.10 -8.47
N ARG A 270 -46.09 48.11 -9.30
CA ARG A 270 -46.71 47.71 -10.58
C ARG A 270 -46.02 46.48 -11.14
#